data_AF-A0A9E4VXV5-F1
#
_entry.id   AF-A0A9E4VXV5-F1
#
_cell.length_a   1.000
_cell.length_b   1.000
_cell.length_c   1.000
_cell.angle_alpha   90.00
_cell.angle_beta   90.00
_cell.angle_gamma   90.00
#
_symmetry.space_group_name_H-M   'P 1'
#
loop_
_entity.id
_entity.type
_entity.pdbx_description
1 polymer ?
#
loop_
_entity_poly.entity_id
_entity_poly.type
_entity_poly.pdbx_seq_one_letter_code
_entity_poly.pdbx_strand_id
1 'polypeptide(L)'
;MTSAADKFWQQTEAALAELSPDVSLRRDDFYSQPDWDVYQMRYTSVDGYWLFAWLSVPHGGGPFPAVIRMPDYGSVHDIVYTPLRERAVVMNPTFRGQRQSDQGFQAQFPGLLTQGIEDLDSYVMRRVFADALRGMDALLQQDQAQIGAIALIGAGLGGALALAVAARRIPVHAVAANTPMALGNPASLKPGLAYPLAELDDYLRLYPTRREAVAKNTAD
;
A
#
# COMPACT_ATOMS: atom_id res chain seq x y z
N MET A 1 -22.51 -18.21 4.52
CA MET A 1 -21.13 -18.58 4.89
C MET A 1 -20.21 -17.47 4.42
N THR A 2 -19.38 -16.92 5.29
CA THR A 2 -18.38 -15.89 4.95
C THR A 2 -17.32 -16.51 4.04
N SER A 3 -16.99 -15.90 2.90
CA SER A 3 -15.97 -16.44 1.98
C SER A 3 -14.57 -16.38 2.60
N ALA A 4 -13.59 -17.12 2.05
CA ALA A 4 -12.19 -17.03 2.48
C ALA A 4 -11.65 -15.60 2.33
N ALA A 5 -11.98 -14.94 1.22
CA ALA A 5 -11.68 -13.54 0.97
C ALA A 5 -12.29 -12.60 2.04
N ASP A 6 -13.57 -12.79 2.39
CA ASP A 6 -14.21 -11.97 3.43
C ASP A 6 -13.50 -12.14 4.78
N LYS A 7 -13.13 -13.37 5.14
CA LYS A 7 -12.41 -13.66 6.39
C LYS A 7 -11.03 -12.98 6.40
N PHE A 8 -10.26 -13.12 5.32
CA PHE A 8 -8.94 -12.48 5.17
C PHE A 8 -9.02 -10.99 5.47
N TRP A 9 -9.99 -10.30 4.87
CA TRP A 9 -10.11 -8.87 5.04
C TRP A 9 -10.68 -8.46 6.39
N GLN A 10 -11.70 -9.14 6.90
CA GLN A 10 -12.24 -8.88 8.24
C GLN A 10 -11.15 -8.97 9.30
N GLN A 11 -10.30 -10.00 9.23
CA GLN A 11 -9.18 -10.16 10.16
C GLN A 11 -8.09 -9.10 9.95
N THR A 12 -7.86 -8.67 8.71
CA THR A 12 -6.88 -7.61 8.40
C THR A 12 -7.34 -6.26 8.95
N GLU A 13 -8.61 -5.92 8.78
CA GLU A 13 -9.19 -4.67 9.29
C GLU A 13 -9.33 -4.69 10.81
N ALA A 14 -9.68 -5.83 11.41
CA ALA A 14 -9.71 -5.99 12.86
C ALA A 14 -8.34 -5.74 13.50
N ALA A 15 -7.27 -6.31 12.92
CA ALA A 15 -5.91 -6.06 13.40
C ALA A 15 -5.50 -4.59 13.30
N LEU A 16 -5.96 -3.87 12.28
CA LEU A 16 -5.75 -2.43 12.18
C LEU A 16 -6.55 -1.67 13.25
N ALA A 17 -7.81 -2.06 13.52
CA ALA A 17 -8.66 -1.36 14.48
C ALA A 17 -8.13 -1.40 15.92
N GLU A 18 -7.27 -2.36 16.27
CA GLU A 18 -6.62 -2.45 17.58
C GLU A 18 -5.55 -1.37 17.82
N LEU A 19 -5.11 -0.67 16.76
CA LEU A 19 -3.97 0.24 16.80
C LEU A 19 -4.33 1.61 16.21
N SER A 20 -4.06 2.68 16.94
CA SER A 20 -4.07 4.04 16.37
C SER A 20 -2.98 4.18 15.29
N PRO A 21 -3.22 4.92 14.19
CA PRO A 21 -2.18 5.27 13.22
C PRO A 21 -1.02 6.06 13.82
N ASP A 22 -1.20 6.78 14.94
CA ASP A 22 -0.13 7.55 15.61
C ASP A 22 0.67 8.40 14.61
N VAL A 23 -0.06 9.24 13.87
CA VAL A 23 0.52 10.04 12.78
C VAL A 23 1.46 11.09 13.36
N SER A 24 2.69 11.12 12.85
CA SER A 24 3.67 12.16 13.14
C SER A 24 4.17 12.78 11.84
N LEU A 25 4.37 14.10 11.85
CA LEU A 25 4.76 14.87 10.69
C LEU A 25 6.02 15.67 11.01
N ARG A 26 7.02 15.58 10.12
CA ARG A 26 8.18 16.45 10.13
C ARG A 26 8.23 17.22 8.82
N ARG A 27 8.08 18.54 8.87
CA ARG A 27 8.23 19.40 7.69
C ARG A 27 9.64 19.24 7.10
N ASP A 28 9.71 19.21 5.79
CA ASP A 28 10.92 19.15 4.99
C ASP A 28 11.11 20.47 4.24
N ASP A 29 12.03 21.30 4.74
CA ASP A 29 12.24 22.65 4.22
C ASP A 29 12.84 22.65 2.81
N PHE A 30 13.56 21.59 2.43
CA PHE A 30 14.21 21.50 1.12
C PHE A 30 13.18 21.30 -0.01
N TYR A 31 12.17 20.47 0.22
CA TYR A 31 11.15 20.17 -0.78
C TYR A 31 9.89 21.06 -0.70
N SER A 32 9.73 21.80 0.39
CA SER A 32 8.68 22.81 0.54
C SER A 32 8.92 24.00 -0.39
N GLN A 33 7.84 24.64 -0.82
CA GLN A 33 7.84 25.78 -1.75
C GLN A 33 6.89 26.88 -1.23
N PRO A 34 6.89 28.08 -1.83
CA PRO A 34 5.98 29.15 -1.42
C PRO A 34 4.49 28.80 -1.46
N ASP A 35 4.08 27.81 -2.27
CA ASP A 35 2.68 27.43 -2.47
C ASP A 35 2.28 26.11 -1.76
N TRP A 36 3.24 25.37 -1.20
CA TRP A 36 2.97 24.11 -0.49
C TRP A 36 4.08 23.72 0.49
N ASP A 37 3.71 22.99 1.53
CA ASP A 37 4.64 22.34 2.43
C ASP A 37 4.80 20.85 2.10
N VAL A 38 6.00 20.32 2.31
CA VAL A 38 6.28 18.88 2.21
C VAL A 38 6.61 18.34 3.59
N TYR A 39 6.06 17.18 3.93
CA TYR A 39 6.24 16.50 5.19
C TYR A 39 6.76 15.08 4.96
N GLN A 40 7.69 14.71 5.83
CA GLN A 40 8.02 13.33 6.15
C GLN A 40 7.00 12.84 7.16
N MET A 41 6.01 12.09 6.70
CA MET A 41 4.97 11.52 7.54
C MET A 41 5.40 10.13 8.01
N ARG A 42 5.15 9.83 9.29
CA ARG A 42 5.29 8.48 9.83
C ARG A 42 4.02 8.06 10.56
N TYR A 43 3.65 6.79 10.44
CA TYR A 43 2.44 6.24 11.03
C TYR A 43 2.54 4.72 11.24
N THR A 44 1.85 4.20 12.23
CA THR A 44 1.92 2.80 12.68
C THR A 44 0.89 1.95 11.96
N SER A 45 1.26 0.73 11.55
CA SER A 45 0.39 -0.30 10.95
C SER A 45 0.30 -1.54 11.85
N VAL A 46 -0.29 -2.63 11.35
CA VAL A 46 -0.35 -3.93 12.07
C VAL A 46 1.04 -4.38 12.53
N ASP A 47 1.07 -5.10 13.65
CA ASP A 47 2.28 -5.52 14.37
C ASP A 47 3.09 -4.35 14.98
N GLY A 48 2.50 -3.15 15.08
CA GLY A 48 3.23 -1.95 15.54
C GLY A 48 4.26 -1.46 14.52
N TYR A 49 4.12 -1.87 13.25
CA TYR A 49 5.11 -1.60 12.21
C TYR A 49 5.05 -0.13 11.78
N TRP A 50 6.18 0.58 11.85
CA TRP A 50 6.22 1.99 11.46
C TRP A 50 6.42 2.14 9.95
N LEU A 51 5.53 2.90 9.32
CA LEU A 51 5.55 3.22 7.91
C LEU A 51 5.88 4.70 7.68
N PHE A 52 6.27 5.00 6.45
CA PHE A 52 6.66 6.32 5.98
C PHE A 52 5.75 6.76 4.82
N ALA A 53 5.57 8.07 4.68
CA ALA A 53 5.04 8.66 3.47
C ALA A 53 5.64 10.05 3.24
N TRP A 54 5.80 10.40 1.98
CA TRP A 54 5.87 11.80 1.59
C TRP A 54 4.46 12.36 1.50
N LEU A 55 4.21 13.48 2.17
CA LEU A 55 2.94 14.21 2.13
C LEU A 55 3.21 15.64 1.68
N SER A 56 2.58 16.10 0.62
CA SER A 56 2.60 17.51 0.19
C SER A 56 1.25 18.13 0.45
N VAL A 57 1.23 19.31 1.06
CA VAL A 57 0.02 20.02 1.47
C VAL A 57 0.06 21.45 0.92
N PRO A 58 -0.88 21.84 0.05
CA PRO A 58 -0.96 23.21 -0.47
C PRO A 58 -1.30 24.19 0.63
N HIS A 59 -0.83 25.44 0.50
CA HIS A 59 -1.26 26.53 1.36
C HIS A 59 -2.69 26.98 0.99
N GLY A 60 -3.47 27.37 2.00
CA GLY A 60 -4.82 27.93 1.82
C GLY A 60 -5.86 27.33 2.76
N GLY A 61 -7.13 27.70 2.55
CA GLY A 61 -8.23 27.39 3.47
C GLY A 61 -8.88 26.01 3.31
N GLY A 62 -8.55 25.25 2.26
CA GLY A 62 -9.19 23.97 1.96
C GLY A 62 -10.73 24.05 1.79
N PRO A 63 -11.45 22.91 1.82
CA PRO A 63 -10.90 21.55 1.77
C PRO A 63 -10.17 21.31 0.45
N PHE A 64 -9.07 20.55 0.50
CA PHE A 64 -8.29 20.22 -0.71
C PHE A 64 -8.64 18.82 -1.21
N PRO A 65 -8.79 18.60 -2.53
CA PRO A 65 -8.78 17.24 -3.05
C PRO A 65 -7.45 16.56 -2.67
N ALA A 66 -7.46 15.24 -2.55
CA ALA A 66 -6.27 14.47 -2.24
C ALA A 66 -5.99 13.41 -3.31
N VAL A 67 -4.71 13.20 -3.61
CA VAL A 67 -4.25 12.12 -4.49
C VAL A 67 -3.23 11.27 -3.74
N ILE A 68 -3.52 9.98 -3.61
CA ILE A 68 -2.57 9.00 -3.08
C ILE A 68 -2.01 8.17 -4.23
N ARG A 69 -0.69 8.22 -4.43
CA ARG A 69 0.00 7.27 -5.30
C ARG A 69 0.41 6.06 -4.49
N MET A 70 -0.32 4.96 -4.65
CA MET A 70 -0.05 3.72 -3.93
C MET A 70 1.31 3.13 -4.34
N PRO A 71 2.10 2.61 -3.39
CA PRO A 71 3.43 2.06 -3.64
C PRO A 71 3.36 0.84 -4.56
N ASP A 72 4.23 0.81 -5.57
CA ASP A 72 4.39 -0.38 -6.42
C ASP A 72 5.40 -1.37 -5.81
N TYR A 73 5.59 -2.51 -6.45
CA TYR A 73 6.35 -3.65 -5.94
C TYR A 73 7.82 -3.32 -5.67
N GLY A 74 8.47 -2.60 -6.60
CA GLY A 74 9.81 -2.06 -6.39
C GLY A 74 9.79 -0.87 -5.44
N SER A 75 10.83 -0.73 -4.61
CA SER A 75 10.97 0.38 -3.67
C SER A 75 11.37 1.70 -4.35
N VAL A 76 10.49 2.24 -5.19
CA VAL A 76 10.60 3.58 -5.77
C VAL A 76 9.79 4.54 -4.91
N HIS A 77 10.48 5.32 -4.09
CA HIS A 77 9.84 6.20 -3.13
C HIS A 77 10.42 7.61 -3.16
N ASP A 78 9.67 8.53 -3.76
CA ASP A 78 9.99 9.93 -3.96
C ASP A 78 8.77 10.83 -3.65
N ILE A 79 8.97 12.14 -3.63
CA ILE A 79 7.86 13.10 -3.68
C ILE A 79 7.23 13.07 -5.08
N VAL A 80 5.93 13.35 -5.19
CA VAL A 80 5.27 13.42 -6.50
C VAL A 80 5.57 14.78 -7.13
N TYR A 81 6.53 14.82 -8.06
CA TYR A 81 7.00 16.03 -8.75
C TYR A 81 6.01 16.55 -9.81
N THR A 82 4.81 16.95 -9.38
CA THR A 82 3.80 17.55 -10.27
C THR A 82 3.28 18.86 -9.68
N PRO A 83 2.82 19.82 -10.52
CA PRO A 83 2.16 21.05 -10.07
C PRO A 83 0.84 20.80 -9.32
N LEU A 84 0.33 19.57 -9.33
CA LEU A 84 -0.86 19.18 -8.58
C LEU A 84 -0.77 19.54 -7.09
N ARG A 85 0.44 19.55 -6.53
CA ARG A 85 0.73 19.89 -5.13
C ARG A 85 0.36 21.33 -4.74
N GLU A 86 0.21 22.22 -5.71
CA GLU A 86 -0.28 23.60 -5.49
C GLU A 86 -1.79 23.64 -5.17
N ARG A 87 -2.53 22.56 -5.45
CA ARG A 87 -4.00 22.56 -5.43
C ARG A 87 -4.63 21.33 -4.75
N ALA A 88 -3.84 20.30 -4.49
CA ALA A 88 -4.27 19.07 -3.89
C ALA A 88 -3.25 18.58 -2.86
N VAL A 89 -3.74 17.92 -1.81
CA VAL A 89 -2.89 17.13 -0.94
C VAL A 89 -2.38 15.93 -1.73
N VAL A 90 -1.06 15.73 -1.81
CA VAL A 90 -0.48 14.61 -2.56
C VAL A 90 0.34 13.75 -1.62
N MET A 91 -0.01 12.47 -1.54
CA MET A 91 0.66 11.51 -0.69
C MET A 91 1.27 10.38 -1.51
N ASN A 92 2.50 10.00 -1.18
CA ASN A 92 3.13 8.77 -1.63
C ASN A 92 3.51 7.98 -0.38
N PRO A 93 2.73 6.98 0.05
CA PRO A 93 3.07 6.09 1.15
C PRO A 93 3.98 4.94 0.70
N THR A 94 4.65 4.31 1.66
CA THR A 94 5.33 3.02 1.51
C THR A 94 4.47 1.89 2.07
N PHE A 95 4.84 0.65 1.75
CA PHE A 95 4.53 -0.52 2.57
C PHE A 95 5.80 -1.05 3.25
N ARG A 96 5.66 -1.97 4.21
CA ARG A 96 6.80 -2.54 4.95
C ARG A 96 7.86 -3.16 4.05
N GLY A 97 9.12 -2.93 4.42
CA GLY A 97 10.28 -3.37 3.68
C GLY A 97 10.74 -2.44 2.56
N GLN A 98 10.01 -1.36 2.26
CA GLN A 98 10.48 -0.33 1.34
C GLN A 98 11.34 0.72 2.06
N ARG A 99 12.06 1.53 1.29
CA ARG A 99 12.93 2.60 1.80
C ARG A 99 12.20 3.49 2.82
N GLN A 100 12.81 3.72 3.99
CA GLN A 100 12.22 4.43 5.15
C GLN A 100 11.13 3.66 5.92
N SER A 101 10.79 2.46 5.49
CA SER A 101 9.89 1.53 6.17
C SER A 101 10.48 0.14 6.16
N ASP A 102 11.80 0.05 6.31
CA ASP A 102 12.63 -1.15 6.18
C ASP A 102 13.20 -1.61 7.54
N GLN A 103 12.65 -1.09 8.64
CA GLN A 103 13.03 -1.46 9.99
C GLN A 103 12.38 -2.80 10.36
N GLY A 104 13.18 -3.79 10.77
CA GLY A 104 12.70 -5.12 11.16
C GLY A 104 12.27 -6.03 10.01
N PHE A 105 12.06 -5.50 8.80
CA PHE A 105 11.77 -6.25 7.59
C PHE A 105 12.29 -5.50 6.37
N GLN A 106 12.95 -6.18 5.44
CA GLN A 106 13.44 -5.62 4.18
C GLN A 106 12.80 -6.40 3.03
N ALA A 107 12.05 -5.71 2.17
CA ALA A 107 11.35 -6.35 1.07
C ALA A 107 12.36 -6.81 0.01
N GLN A 108 12.30 -8.09 -0.35
CA GLN A 108 13.17 -8.66 -1.37
C GLN A 108 12.58 -8.47 -2.76
N PHE A 109 13.43 -8.07 -3.71
CA PHE A 109 13.12 -8.10 -5.13
C PHE A 109 14.25 -8.84 -5.86
N PRO A 110 14.02 -10.06 -6.39
CA PRO A 110 12.82 -10.89 -6.24
C PRO A 110 12.68 -11.50 -4.82
N GLY A 111 11.46 -11.82 -4.38
CA GLY A 111 11.20 -12.68 -3.21
C GLY A 111 9.96 -12.31 -2.39
N LEU A 112 9.57 -11.04 -2.38
CA LEU A 112 8.46 -10.54 -1.55
C LEU A 112 7.14 -11.29 -1.80
N LEU A 113 6.80 -11.64 -3.05
CA LEU A 113 5.53 -12.34 -3.34
C LEU A 113 5.43 -13.73 -2.71
N THR A 114 6.55 -14.34 -2.35
CA THR A 114 6.62 -15.73 -1.89
C THR A 114 6.90 -15.85 -0.39
N GLN A 115 7.17 -14.72 0.27
CA GLN A 115 7.51 -14.66 1.70
C GLN A 115 6.32 -15.08 2.58
N GLY A 116 6.35 -16.29 3.12
CA GLY A 116 5.28 -16.85 3.96
C GLY A 116 4.04 -17.30 3.20
N ILE A 117 4.11 -17.48 1.87
CA ILE A 117 2.95 -17.76 0.99
C ILE A 117 2.19 -19.06 1.31
N GLU A 118 2.81 -19.98 2.05
CA GLU A 118 2.21 -21.26 2.47
C GLU A 118 1.20 -21.15 3.63
N ASP A 119 1.19 -20.01 4.32
CA ASP A 119 0.28 -19.76 5.44
C ASP A 119 -0.15 -18.29 5.46
N LEU A 120 -1.47 -18.05 5.26
CA LEU A 120 -2.09 -16.72 5.25
C LEU A 120 -1.80 -15.86 6.48
N ASP A 121 -1.55 -16.46 7.66
CA ASP A 121 -1.21 -15.71 8.87
C ASP A 121 0.25 -15.22 8.84
N SER A 122 1.14 -15.98 8.21
CA SER A 122 2.54 -15.60 8.01
C SER A 122 2.77 -14.80 6.72
N TYR A 123 1.83 -14.87 5.77
CA TYR A 123 2.02 -14.33 4.43
C TYR A 123 2.17 -12.81 4.44
N VAL A 124 3.31 -12.33 3.92
CA VAL A 124 3.65 -10.90 3.97
C VAL A 124 2.64 -10.03 3.21
N MET A 125 2.02 -10.55 2.14
CA MET A 125 1.09 -9.73 1.34
C MET A 125 -0.14 -9.31 2.13
N ARG A 126 -0.57 -10.10 3.14
CA ARG A 126 -1.64 -9.67 4.05
C ARG A 126 -1.28 -8.37 4.77
N ARG A 127 -0.05 -8.31 5.25
CA ARG A 127 0.52 -7.13 5.93
C ARG A 127 0.72 -5.96 4.96
N VAL A 128 1.15 -6.22 3.72
CA VAL A 128 1.27 -5.19 2.67
C VAL A 128 -0.10 -4.57 2.32
N PHE A 129 -1.16 -5.39 2.22
CA PHE A 129 -2.52 -4.87 2.05
C PHE A 129 -2.96 -4.05 3.28
N ALA A 130 -2.65 -4.51 4.49
CA ALA A 130 -2.94 -3.76 5.72
C ALA A 130 -2.23 -2.39 5.73
N ASP A 131 -0.96 -2.35 5.33
CA ASP A 131 -0.16 -1.12 5.23
C ASP A 131 -0.78 -0.12 4.25
N ALA A 132 -1.30 -0.59 3.11
CA ALA A 132 -1.99 0.27 2.14
C ALA A 132 -3.30 0.86 2.71
N LEU A 133 -4.09 0.05 3.42
CA LEU A 133 -5.29 0.56 4.12
C LEU A 133 -4.90 1.60 5.17
N ARG A 134 -3.85 1.32 5.95
CA ARG A 134 -3.35 2.23 6.97
C ARG A 134 -2.84 3.55 6.39
N GLY A 135 -2.26 3.55 5.20
CA GLY A 135 -1.87 4.78 4.51
C GLY A 135 -3.05 5.73 4.28
N MET A 136 -4.22 5.20 3.90
CA MET A 136 -5.46 5.99 3.79
C MET A 136 -5.91 6.51 5.16
N ASP A 137 -5.87 5.67 6.19
CA ASP A 137 -6.23 6.07 7.56
C ASP A 137 -5.31 7.21 8.06
N ALA A 138 -4.02 7.17 7.74
CA ALA A 138 -3.05 8.22 8.07
C ALA A 138 -3.32 9.54 7.33
N LEU A 139 -3.68 9.49 6.04
CA LEU A 139 -4.09 10.69 5.29
C LEU A 139 -5.31 11.38 5.92
N LEU A 140 -6.23 10.62 6.48
CA LEU A 140 -7.43 11.18 7.11
C LEU A 140 -7.17 11.73 8.52
N GLN A 141 -6.07 11.32 9.16
CA GLN A 141 -5.71 11.73 10.52
C GLN A 141 -4.66 12.84 10.62
N GLN A 142 -3.95 13.16 9.54
CA GLN A 142 -3.06 14.32 9.53
C GLN A 142 -3.84 15.62 9.83
N ASP A 143 -3.16 16.59 10.42
CA ASP A 143 -3.72 17.84 10.95
C ASP A 143 -3.35 19.09 10.14
N GLN A 144 -2.74 18.93 8.97
CA GLN A 144 -2.24 20.03 8.12
C GLN A 144 -3.29 20.58 7.17
N ALA A 145 -4.27 19.76 6.77
CA ALA A 145 -5.32 20.18 5.84
C ALA A 145 -6.63 19.42 6.02
N GLN A 146 -7.75 20.10 5.76
CA GLN A 146 -9.03 19.43 5.58
C GLN A 146 -9.06 18.72 4.22
N ILE A 147 -9.33 17.41 4.24
CA ILE A 147 -9.37 16.58 3.02
C ILE A 147 -10.78 16.60 2.41
N GLY A 148 -10.83 16.89 1.11
CA GLY A 148 -12.01 16.84 0.25
C GLY A 148 -12.08 15.55 -0.57
N ALA A 149 -12.30 15.65 -1.88
CA ALA A 149 -12.41 14.48 -2.76
C ALA A 149 -11.08 13.74 -2.90
N ILE A 150 -11.10 12.42 -2.72
CA ILE A 150 -9.89 11.57 -2.71
C ILE A 150 -9.82 10.72 -3.98
N ALA A 151 -8.67 10.73 -4.67
CA ALA A 151 -8.35 9.83 -5.76
C ALA A 151 -7.15 8.94 -5.40
N LEU A 152 -7.21 7.67 -5.81
CA LEU A 152 -6.09 6.73 -5.68
C LEU A 152 -5.51 6.43 -7.06
N ILE A 153 -4.19 6.42 -7.17
CA ILE A 153 -3.50 6.05 -8.40
C ILE A 153 -2.44 4.99 -8.09
N GLY A 154 -2.15 4.11 -9.05
CA GLY A 154 -1.08 3.12 -8.88
C GLY A 154 -0.88 2.27 -10.14
N ALA A 155 0.29 1.65 -10.24
CA ALA A 155 0.62 0.68 -11.28
C ALA A 155 0.99 -0.67 -10.64
N GLY A 156 0.84 -1.78 -11.36
CA GLY A 156 1.32 -3.08 -10.88
C GLY A 156 0.72 -3.47 -9.53
N LEU A 157 1.58 -3.69 -8.52
CA LEU A 157 1.11 -3.93 -7.16
C LEU A 157 0.38 -2.70 -6.60
N GLY A 158 0.90 -1.50 -6.81
CA GLY A 158 0.26 -0.25 -6.37
C GLY A 158 -1.14 -0.07 -6.97
N GLY A 159 -1.37 -0.54 -8.20
CA GLY A 159 -2.70 -0.58 -8.81
C GLY A 159 -3.66 -1.52 -8.07
N ALA A 160 -3.17 -2.71 -7.66
CA ALA A 160 -3.94 -3.64 -6.85
C ALA A 160 -4.24 -3.08 -5.44
N LEU A 161 -3.26 -2.42 -4.82
CA LEU A 161 -3.43 -1.75 -3.53
C LEU A 161 -4.45 -0.60 -3.62
N ALA A 162 -4.41 0.21 -4.69
CA ALA A 162 -5.39 1.27 -4.90
C ALA A 162 -6.82 0.74 -4.99
N LEU A 163 -7.04 -0.37 -5.71
CA LEU A 163 -8.34 -1.03 -5.79
C LEU A 163 -8.77 -1.59 -4.44
N ALA A 164 -7.86 -2.25 -3.71
CA ALA A 164 -8.14 -2.80 -2.39
C ALA A 164 -8.56 -1.71 -1.38
N VAL A 165 -7.83 -0.58 -1.35
CA VAL A 165 -8.14 0.55 -0.47
C VAL A 165 -9.49 1.16 -0.84
N ALA A 166 -9.77 1.38 -2.13
CA ALA A 166 -11.06 1.91 -2.57
C ALA A 166 -12.26 1.01 -2.21
N ALA A 167 -12.07 -0.31 -2.21
CA ALA A 167 -13.10 -1.25 -1.82
C ALA A 167 -13.34 -1.30 -0.29
N ARG A 168 -12.37 -0.84 0.51
CA ARG A 168 -12.30 -1.06 1.97
C ARG A 168 -12.35 0.21 2.80
N ARG A 169 -12.17 1.38 2.19
CA ARG A 169 -12.20 2.68 2.86
C ARG A 169 -13.11 3.61 2.07
N ILE A 170 -13.93 4.36 2.79
CA ILE A 170 -14.76 5.44 2.27
C ILE A 170 -14.25 6.76 2.87
N PRO A 171 -14.18 7.89 2.14
CA PRO A 171 -14.66 8.17 0.79
C PRO A 171 -13.56 8.25 -0.29
N VAL A 172 -13.44 7.25 -1.16
CA VAL A 172 -12.64 7.33 -2.41
C VAL A 172 -13.56 7.68 -3.58
N HIS A 173 -13.22 8.77 -4.29
CA HIS A 173 -14.01 9.32 -5.40
C HIS A 173 -13.58 8.79 -6.77
N ALA A 174 -12.30 8.44 -6.91
CA ALA A 174 -11.76 7.92 -8.17
C ALA A 174 -10.58 6.97 -7.92
N VAL A 175 -10.42 6.01 -8.83
CA VAL A 175 -9.26 5.13 -8.87
C VAL A 175 -8.72 5.06 -10.29
N ALA A 176 -7.42 5.30 -10.46
CA ALA A 176 -6.69 5.05 -11.70
C ALA A 176 -5.65 3.93 -11.47
N ALA A 177 -6.04 2.70 -11.76
CA ALA A 177 -5.19 1.51 -11.62
C ALA A 177 -4.62 1.09 -12.99
N ASN A 178 -3.31 1.25 -13.18
CA ASN A 178 -2.61 0.83 -14.38
C ASN A 178 -2.07 -0.61 -14.23
N THR A 179 -2.42 -1.50 -15.16
CA THR A 179 -2.02 -2.93 -15.17
C THR A 179 -1.97 -3.55 -13.76
N PRO A 180 -3.07 -3.51 -12.98
CA PRO A 180 -3.07 -3.96 -11.59
C PRO A 180 -2.71 -5.44 -11.51
N MET A 181 -1.82 -5.78 -10.59
CA MET A 181 -1.39 -7.15 -10.37
C MET A 181 -2.54 -7.96 -9.76
N ALA A 182 -2.96 -9.02 -10.46
CA ALA A 182 -4.10 -9.84 -10.07
C ALA A 182 -3.77 -10.87 -8.98
N LEU A 183 -3.17 -10.44 -7.86
CA LEU A 183 -2.99 -11.31 -6.69
C LEU A 183 -4.35 -11.84 -6.22
N GLY A 184 -4.45 -13.12 -5.89
CA GLY A 184 -5.76 -13.75 -5.67
C GLY A 184 -6.29 -14.51 -6.88
N ASN A 185 -5.72 -14.31 -8.08
CA ASN A 185 -6.21 -14.95 -9.29
C ASN A 185 -5.39 -16.21 -9.64
N PRO A 186 -6.03 -17.38 -9.90
CA PRO A 186 -5.32 -18.58 -10.35
C PRO A 186 -4.43 -18.36 -11.58
N ALA A 187 -4.77 -17.39 -12.44
CA ALA A 187 -3.96 -17.03 -13.60
C ALA A 187 -2.57 -16.49 -13.22
N SER A 188 -2.39 -15.93 -12.02
CA SER A 188 -1.09 -15.46 -11.51
C SER A 188 -0.13 -16.59 -11.16
N LEU A 189 -0.62 -17.83 -11.03
CA LEU A 189 0.22 -19.02 -10.81
C LEU A 189 0.61 -19.72 -12.12
N LYS A 190 0.22 -19.17 -13.28
CA LYS A 190 0.59 -19.74 -14.57
C LYS A 190 2.08 -19.45 -14.89
N PRO A 191 2.81 -20.42 -15.46
CA PRO A 191 4.16 -20.18 -15.93
C PRO A 191 4.25 -19.10 -17.01
N GLY A 192 5.42 -18.48 -17.15
CA GLY A 192 5.74 -17.56 -18.25
C GLY A 192 5.24 -16.12 -18.09
N LEU A 193 4.79 -15.73 -16.89
CA LEU A 193 4.49 -14.34 -16.57
C LEU A 193 5.78 -13.52 -16.36
N ALA A 194 5.70 -12.20 -16.56
CA ALA A 194 6.81 -11.30 -16.28
C ALA A 194 7.00 -11.07 -14.76
N TYR A 195 8.20 -10.66 -14.35
CA TYR A 195 8.40 -10.20 -12.97
C TYR A 195 7.53 -8.98 -12.66
N PRO A 196 6.96 -8.89 -11.44
CA PRO A 196 7.26 -9.75 -10.29
C PRO A 196 6.49 -11.08 -10.23
N LEU A 197 5.44 -11.29 -11.02
CA LEU A 197 4.62 -12.51 -10.97
C LEU A 197 5.41 -13.79 -11.28
N ALA A 198 6.49 -13.71 -12.05
CA ALA A 198 7.42 -14.81 -12.30
C ALA A 198 7.96 -15.46 -11.01
N GLU A 199 8.03 -14.72 -9.88
CA GLU A 199 8.45 -15.28 -8.58
C GLU A 199 7.59 -16.45 -8.12
N LEU A 200 6.28 -16.43 -8.44
CA LEU A 200 5.36 -17.49 -8.05
C LEU A 200 5.69 -18.79 -8.80
N ASP A 201 5.99 -18.69 -10.09
CA ASP A 201 6.39 -19.85 -10.91
C ASP A 201 7.76 -20.39 -10.46
N ASP A 202 8.73 -19.50 -10.24
CA ASP A 202 10.05 -19.89 -9.73
C ASP A 202 9.96 -20.59 -8.37
N TYR A 203 9.15 -20.07 -7.46
CA TYR A 203 8.92 -20.67 -6.16
C TYR A 203 8.27 -22.06 -6.27
N LEU A 204 7.25 -22.22 -7.11
CA LEU A 204 6.58 -23.51 -7.30
C LEU A 204 7.45 -24.53 -8.04
N ARG A 205 8.40 -24.08 -8.87
CA ARG A 205 9.41 -24.95 -9.48
C ARG A 205 10.43 -25.43 -8.45
N LEU A 206 10.84 -24.57 -7.52
CA LEU A 206 11.74 -24.93 -6.42
C LEU A 206 11.05 -25.81 -5.36
N TYR A 207 9.77 -25.58 -5.11
CA TYR A 207 8.99 -26.26 -4.07
C TYR A 207 7.68 -26.85 -4.61
N PRO A 208 7.72 -27.87 -5.47
CA PRO A 208 6.54 -28.40 -6.15
C PRO A 208 5.49 -28.98 -5.18
N THR A 209 5.91 -29.50 -4.03
CA THR A 209 5.01 -30.05 -3.00
C THR A 209 4.17 -28.99 -2.30
N ARG A 210 4.52 -27.70 -2.42
CA ARG A 210 3.82 -26.57 -1.79
C ARG A 210 2.68 -26.01 -2.64
N ARG A 211 2.49 -26.51 -3.87
CA ARG A 211 1.52 -25.97 -4.84
C ARG A 211 0.10 -25.90 -4.31
N GLU A 212 -0.37 -26.95 -3.63
CA GLU A 212 -1.73 -26.98 -3.09
C GLU A 212 -1.92 -25.93 -1.99
N ALA A 213 -0.97 -25.80 -1.07
CA ALA A 213 -1.01 -24.78 -0.01
C ALA A 213 -0.99 -23.36 -0.60
N VAL A 214 -0.13 -23.12 -1.60
CA VAL A 214 -0.06 -21.82 -2.30
C VAL A 214 -1.39 -21.51 -3.00
N ALA A 215 -1.95 -22.45 -3.76
CA ALA A 215 -3.23 -22.26 -4.44
C ALA A 215 -4.35 -21.94 -3.43
N LYS A 216 -4.47 -22.72 -2.36
CA LYS A 216 -5.46 -22.51 -1.30
C LYS A 216 -5.38 -21.13 -0.64
N ASN A 217 -4.17 -20.57 -0.50
CA ASN A 217 -3.95 -19.29 0.18
C ASN A 217 -3.95 -18.08 -0.76
N THR A 218 -3.88 -18.29 -2.07
CA THR A 218 -3.69 -17.20 -3.05
C THR A 218 -4.63 -17.24 -4.24
N ALA A 219 -5.46 -18.26 -4.39
CA ALA A 219 -6.31 -18.46 -5.56
C ALA A 219 -7.72 -18.95 -5.22
N ASP A 220 -7.93 -19.49 -4.01
CA ASP A 220 -9.20 -19.99 -3.47
C ASP A 220 -9.76 -19.06 -2.36
#